data_AF-A0A354P423-F1
#
_entry.id   AF-A0A354P423-F1
#
_cell.length_a   1.000
_cell.length_b   1.000
_cell.length_c   1.000
_cell.angle_alpha   90.00
_cell.angle_beta   90.00
_cell.angle_gamma   90.00
#
_symmetry.space_group_name_H-M   'P 1'
#
loop_
_entity.id
_entity.type
_entity.pdbx_description
1 polymer ?
#
loop_
_entity_poly.entity_id
_entity_poly.type
_entity_poly.pdbx_seq_one_letter_code
_entity_poly.pdbx_strand_id
1 'polypeptide(L)'
;MNHQPLAAPLARNRQGIDRRGFVQAIAAAVGCATIAAQAKTLANVSRRVRIVLRSSWQTVNIGDIAHTPGVLALLEKHMPDVEVRLWPSSVGDGVEEMLKRRFPKVAIIRGKDEIATAMDECDFLLHGSGPSLVAAKDVARWRDETGKPYGVFGITVAAIDDQVRSLLSDARFVYFRDSVSLQLAKSSGVTCPVMAMGPDGAFAVDLR
;
A
#
# COMPACT_ATOMS: atom_id res chain seq x y z
N MET A 1 46.66 -20.29 -23.64
CA MET A 1 46.13 -19.63 -22.44
C MET A 1 45.22 -18.51 -22.91
N ASN A 2 43.91 -18.72 -22.88
CA ASN A 2 42.91 -17.75 -23.34
C ASN A 2 42.54 -16.82 -22.19
N HIS A 3 42.85 -15.52 -22.32
CA HIS A 3 42.36 -14.49 -21.41
C HIS A 3 41.03 -13.95 -21.92
N GLN A 4 39.94 -14.23 -21.21
CA GLN A 4 38.68 -13.47 -21.33
C GLN A 4 38.79 -12.19 -20.49
N PRO A 5 38.36 -11.01 -20.98
CA PRO A 5 38.32 -9.80 -20.17
C PRO A 5 37.12 -9.85 -19.21
N LEU A 6 37.34 -9.38 -17.98
CA LEU A 6 36.31 -9.24 -16.94
C LEU A 6 35.15 -8.36 -17.44
N ALA A 7 33.92 -8.85 -17.26
CA ALA A 7 32.71 -8.10 -17.52
C ALA A 7 32.65 -6.83 -16.64
N ALA A 8 32.31 -5.71 -17.26
CA ALA A 8 32.12 -4.42 -16.59
C ALA A 8 31.00 -4.50 -15.54
N PRO A 9 31.10 -3.74 -14.42
CA PRO A 9 30.08 -3.78 -13.39
C PRO A 9 28.78 -3.17 -13.91
N LEU A 10 27.69 -3.95 -13.86
CA LEU A 10 26.34 -3.50 -14.14
C LEU A 10 26.02 -2.27 -13.30
N ALA A 11 25.72 -1.15 -13.96
CA ALA A 11 25.29 0.07 -13.31
C ALA A 11 24.08 -0.23 -12.42
N ARG A 12 24.22 -0.01 -11.10
CA ARG A 12 23.11 -0.11 -10.15
C ARG A 12 22.12 0.99 -10.48
N ASN A 13 21.08 0.63 -11.24
CA ASN A 13 19.92 1.48 -11.43
C ASN A 13 19.26 1.65 -10.05
N ARG A 14 19.52 2.76 -9.35
CA ARG A 14 18.90 3.09 -8.06
C ARG A 14 17.45 3.51 -8.30
N GLN A 15 16.61 2.58 -8.72
CA GLN A 15 15.15 2.70 -8.70
C GLN A 15 14.68 2.33 -7.28
N GLY A 16 15.13 3.10 -6.29
CA GLY A 16 14.45 3.11 -4.99
C GLY A 16 13.13 3.85 -5.14
N ILE A 17 12.17 3.61 -4.24
CA ILE A 17 10.87 4.30 -4.23
C ILE A 17 11.10 5.80 -4.49
N ASP A 18 10.45 6.34 -5.51
CA ASP A 18 10.29 7.79 -5.57
C ASP A 18 9.34 8.17 -4.43
N ARG A 19 9.92 8.51 -3.28
CA ARG A 19 9.19 8.89 -2.07
C ARG A 19 8.22 10.03 -2.36
N ARG A 20 8.62 10.95 -3.26
CA ARG A 20 7.73 12.00 -3.74
C ARG A 20 6.61 11.38 -4.55
N GLY A 21 6.89 10.48 -5.48
CA GLY A 21 5.90 9.69 -6.20
C GLY A 21 4.87 8.96 -5.33
N PHE A 22 5.26 8.27 -4.24
CA PHE A 22 4.31 7.58 -3.35
C PHE A 22 3.38 8.56 -2.62
N VAL A 23 3.95 9.59 -1.99
CA VAL A 23 3.18 10.62 -1.28
C VAL A 23 2.34 11.43 -2.28
N GLN A 24 2.87 11.77 -3.45
CA GLN A 24 2.17 12.46 -4.53
C GLN A 24 1.07 11.60 -5.12
N ALA A 25 1.23 10.28 -5.24
CA ALA A 25 0.18 9.41 -5.76
C ALA A 25 -0.99 9.34 -4.79
N ILE A 26 -0.75 9.24 -3.48
CA ILE A 26 -1.83 9.32 -2.47
C ILE A 26 -2.41 10.73 -2.41
N ALA A 27 -1.58 11.78 -2.37
CA ALA A 27 -2.04 13.16 -2.33
C ALA A 27 -2.81 13.56 -3.61
N ALA A 28 -2.41 13.09 -4.78
CA ALA A 28 -3.11 13.35 -6.04
C ALA A 28 -4.40 12.54 -6.12
N ALA A 29 -4.39 11.30 -5.65
CA ALA A 29 -5.60 10.47 -5.59
C ALA A 29 -6.66 11.06 -4.66
N VAL A 30 -6.27 11.68 -3.56
CA VAL A 30 -7.19 12.33 -2.60
C VAL A 30 -7.39 13.83 -2.88
N GLY A 31 -6.92 14.34 -4.03
CA GLY A 31 -7.15 15.72 -4.45
C GLY A 31 -6.34 16.79 -3.68
N CYS A 32 -5.36 16.40 -2.87
CA CYS A 32 -4.43 17.32 -2.20
C CYS A 32 -3.30 17.84 -3.11
N ALA A 33 -3.02 17.21 -4.26
CA ALA A 33 -1.83 17.56 -5.06
C ALA A 33 -1.94 18.83 -5.93
N THR A 34 -3.11 19.47 -6.05
CA THR A 34 -3.29 20.65 -6.92
C THR A 34 -3.37 22.00 -6.19
N ILE A 35 -3.21 22.05 -4.87
CA ILE A 35 -3.48 23.30 -4.11
C ILE A 35 -2.25 24.25 -4.04
N ALA A 36 -1.09 23.88 -4.58
CA ALA A 36 0.13 24.70 -4.42
C ALA A 36 0.23 25.91 -5.37
N ALA A 37 -0.60 26.01 -6.43
CA ALA A 37 -0.45 27.07 -7.43
C ALA A 37 -1.58 28.11 -7.47
N GLN A 38 -2.77 27.84 -6.91
CA GLN A 38 -3.90 28.78 -6.92
C GLN A 38 -4.83 28.59 -5.71
N ALA A 39 -4.48 29.14 -4.54
CA ALA A 39 -5.44 29.29 -3.44
C ALA A 39 -4.99 30.33 -2.41
N LYS A 40 -4.86 31.60 -2.83
CA LYS A 40 -4.88 32.74 -1.88
C LYS A 40 -6.30 33.11 -1.43
N THR A 41 -7.31 32.29 -1.73
CA THR A 41 -8.73 32.66 -1.53
C THR A 41 -9.68 31.52 -1.13
N LEU A 42 -9.15 30.38 -0.68
CA LEU A 42 -9.99 29.36 -0.03
C LEU A 42 -9.28 28.91 1.25
N ALA A 43 -9.62 29.56 2.36
CA ALA A 43 -9.62 28.89 3.65
C ALA A 43 -10.67 27.77 3.59
N ASN A 44 -10.39 26.71 2.84
CA ASN A 44 -11.20 25.51 2.81
C ASN A 44 -10.67 24.62 3.93
N VAL A 45 -11.54 24.27 4.87
CA VAL A 45 -11.28 23.29 5.91
C VAL A 45 -10.85 22.00 5.21
N SER A 46 -9.54 21.78 5.06
CA SER A 46 -9.02 20.55 4.48
C SER A 46 -9.31 19.44 5.47
N ARG A 47 -10.43 18.72 5.29
CA ARG A 47 -10.77 17.56 6.11
C ARG A 47 -9.59 16.60 6.10
N ARG A 48 -9.26 16.05 7.28
CA ARG A 48 -8.24 15.01 7.44
C ARG A 48 -8.49 13.86 6.46
N VAL A 49 -7.48 13.52 5.66
CA VAL A 49 -7.54 12.37 4.73
C VAL A 49 -7.60 11.07 5.55
N ARG A 50 -8.56 10.20 5.21
CA ARG A 50 -8.80 8.93 5.89
C ARG A 50 -8.39 7.77 4.99
N ILE A 51 -7.45 6.94 5.43
CA ILE A 51 -7.01 5.73 4.73
C ILE A 51 -7.52 4.50 5.46
N VAL A 52 -8.16 3.59 4.73
CA VAL A 52 -8.33 2.21 5.20
C VAL A 52 -7.12 1.38 4.75
N LEU A 53 -6.37 0.86 5.71
CA LEU A 53 -5.27 -0.08 5.45
C LEU A 53 -5.83 -1.50 5.50
N ARG A 54 -6.01 -2.15 4.35
CA ARG A 54 -6.35 -3.57 4.28
C ARG A 54 -5.08 -4.39 4.40
N SER A 55 -4.87 -5.04 5.55
CA SER A 55 -3.60 -5.73 5.88
C SER A 55 -3.81 -6.83 6.93
N SER A 56 -2.74 -7.25 7.61
CA SER A 56 -2.69 -8.26 8.69
C SER A 56 -3.30 -9.59 8.24
N TRP A 57 -2.58 -10.28 7.36
CA TRP A 57 -3.11 -11.44 6.62
C TRP A 57 -3.30 -12.68 7.49
N GLN A 58 -2.32 -12.98 8.34
CA GLN A 58 -2.32 -14.13 9.24
C GLN A 58 -1.43 -13.86 10.46
N THR A 59 -1.63 -14.66 11.51
CA THR A 59 -0.93 -14.52 12.80
C THR A 59 -0.06 -15.74 13.14
N VAL A 60 -0.04 -16.76 12.30
CA VAL A 60 0.84 -17.94 12.46
C VAL A 60 2.20 -17.77 11.76
N ASN A 61 2.36 -16.75 10.91
CA ASN A 61 3.61 -16.42 10.21
C ASN A 61 4.13 -15.04 10.66
N ILE A 62 5.31 -15.01 11.28
CA ILE A 62 5.91 -13.77 11.80
C ILE A 62 6.29 -12.76 10.69
N GLY A 63 6.62 -13.23 9.49
CA GLY A 63 6.86 -12.37 8.33
C GLY A 63 5.58 -11.63 7.90
N ASP A 64 4.44 -12.33 7.86
CA ASP A 64 3.15 -11.70 7.55
C ASP A 64 2.70 -10.74 8.67
N ILE A 65 3.02 -11.05 9.93
CA ILE A 65 2.80 -10.12 11.05
C ILE A 65 3.59 -8.84 10.84
N ALA A 66 4.84 -8.93 10.37
CA ALA A 66 5.74 -7.78 10.22
C ALA A 66 5.27 -6.75 9.17
N HIS A 67 4.49 -7.16 8.17
CA HIS A 67 4.03 -6.25 7.12
C HIS A 67 3.20 -5.07 7.66
N THR A 68 2.18 -5.33 8.47
CA THR A 68 1.28 -4.28 8.99
C THR A 68 1.98 -3.23 9.85
N PRO A 69 2.72 -3.57 10.92
CA PRO A 69 3.39 -2.58 11.75
C PRO A 69 4.42 -1.77 10.97
N GLY A 70 5.10 -2.39 9.99
CA GLY A 70 6.02 -1.67 9.12
C GLY A 70 5.32 -0.65 8.21
N VAL A 71 4.20 -1.03 7.58
CA VAL A 71 3.41 -0.08 6.77
C VAL A 71 2.81 1.04 7.63
N LEU A 72 2.31 0.72 8.83
CA LEU A 72 1.81 1.74 9.77
C LEU A 72 2.91 2.72 10.18
N ALA A 73 4.12 2.23 10.47
CA ALA A 73 5.26 3.09 10.79
C ALA A 73 5.64 4.02 9.63
N LEU A 74 5.58 3.54 8.37
CA LEU A 74 5.80 4.38 7.18
C LEU A 74 4.73 5.47 7.05
N LEU A 75 3.45 5.12 7.22
CA LEU A 75 2.35 6.08 7.15
C LEU A 75 2.45 7.12 8.27
N GLU A 76 2.70 6.73 9.51
CA GLU A 76 2.87 7.64 10.65
C GLU A 76 4.06 8.61 10.40
N LYS A 77 5.18 8.10 9.87
CA LYS A 77 6.38 8.89 9.62
C LYS A 77 6.24 9.87 8.45
N HIS A 78 5.59 9.46 7.38
CA HIS A 78 5.57 10.21 6.11
C HIS A 78 4.24 10.93 5.84
N MET A 79 3.18 10.55 6.54
CA MET A 79 1.83 11.11 6.42
C MET A 79 1.18 11.26 7.82
N PRO A 80 1.81 12.00 8.76
CA PRO A 80 1.35 12.07 10.16
C PRO A 80 -0.07 12.65 10.30
N ASP A 81 -0.48 13.48 9.33
CA ASP A 81 -1.79 14.12 9.32
C ASP A 81 -2.89 13.23 8.74
N VAL A 82 -2.58 12.04 8.20
CA VAL A 82 -3.60 11.08 7.74
C VAL A 82 -4.19 10.33 8.93
N GLU A 83 -5.49 10.10 8.92
CA GLU A 83 -6.14 9.12 9.80
C GLU A 83 -6.06 7.75 9.13
N VAL A 84 -5.50 6.76 9.84
CA VAL A 84 -5.42 5.39 9.35
C VAL A 84 -6.36 4.50 10.17
N ARG A 85 -7.19 3.72 9.49
CA ARG A 85 -7.99 2.64 10.06
C ARG A 85 -7.52 1.32 9.50
N LEU A 86 -7.12 0.40 10.36
CA LEU A 86 -6.69 -0.94 9.96
C LEU A 86 -7.92 -1.83 9.78
N TRP A 87 -8.07 -2.40 8.58
CA TRP A 87 -9.00 -3.50 8.30
C TRP A 87 -8.18 -4.80 8.20
N PRO A 88 -8.06 -5.57 9.30
CA PRO A 88 -7.23 -6.77 9.35
C PRO A 88 -7.95 -8.03 8.84
N SER A 89 -7.21 -9.02 8.32
CA SER A 89 -7.76 -10.38 8.16
C SER A 89 -7.69 -11.15 9.47
N SER A 90 -6.58 -11.04 10.21
CA SER A 90 -6.44 -11.54 11.57
C SER A 90 -5.50 -10.65 12.37
N VAL A 91 -5.83 -10.45 13.65
CA VAL A 91 -4.96 -9.82 14.67
C VAL A 91 -5.00 -10.61 15.99
N GLY A 92 -5.28 -11.91 15.89
CA GLY A 92 -5.19 -12.84 17.03
C GLY A 92 -3.76 -13.00 17.57
N ASP A 93 -3.58 -13.94 18.49
CA ASP A 93 -2.26 -14.37 18.98
C ASP A 93 -1.37 -13.23 19.52
N GLY A 94 -2.00 -12.22 20.15
CA GLY A 94 -1.29 -11.07 20.75
C GLY A 94 -0.89 -9.98 19.75
N VAL A 95 -1.16 -10.14 18.46
CA VAL A 95 -0.85 -9.14 17.42
C VAL A 95 -1.64 -7.85 17.64
N GLU A 96 -2.91 -7.94 18.02
CA GLU A 96 -3.71 -6.75 18.35
C GLU A 96 -3.11 -5.95 19.51
N GLU A 97 -2.70 -6.61 20.59
CA GLU A 97 -2.11 -5.94 21.75
C GLU A 97 -0.78 -5.26 21.41
N MET A 98 0.03 -5.93 20.59
CA MET A 98 1.26 -5.37 20.04
C MET A 98 0.98 -4.13 19.19
N LEU A 99 0.00 -4.19 18.29
CA LEU A 99 -0.38 -3.07 17.43
C LEU A 99 -0.96 -1.90 18.22
N LYS A 100 -1.87 -2.14 19.18
CA LYS A 100 -2.45 -1.11 20.05
C LYS A 100 -1.39 -0.41 20.90
N ARG A 101 -0.39 -1.15 21.39
CA ARG A 101 0.73 -0.60 22.15
C ARG A 101 1.57 0.37 21.32
N ARG A 102 1.91 0.00 20.07
CA ARG A 102 2.76 0.83 19.20
C ARG A 102 1.99 1.94 18.47
N PHE A 103 0.73 1.68 18.10
CA PHE A 103 -0.09 2.55 17.26
C PHE A 103 -1.44 2.86 17.94
N PRO A 104 -1.45 3.52 19.11
CA PRO A 104 -2.69 3.74 19.88
C PRO A 104 -3.73 4.62 19.18
N LYS A 105 -3.36 5.33 18.11
CA LYS A 105 -4.25 6.16 17.30
C LYS A 105 -4.93 5.41 16.15
N VAL A 106 -4.49 4.19 15.85
CA VAL A 106 -5.01 3.40 14.72
C VAL A 106 -6.23 2.62 15.18
N ALA A 107 -7.40 2.95 14.61
CA ALA A 107 -8.60 2.17 14.81
C ALA A 107 -8.48 0.81 14.09
N ILE A 108 -8.89 -0.28 14.76
CA ILE A 108 -8.94 -1.62 14.17
C ILE A 108 -10.40 -1.95 13.88
N ILE A 109 -10.76 -1.98 12.60
CA ILE A 109 -12.11 -2.19 12.08
C ILE A 109 -12.49 -3.67 12.14
N ARG A 110 -13.72 -3.97 12.59
CA ARG A 110 -14.27 -5.33 12.70
C ARG A 110 -15.76 -5.37 12.38
N GLY A 111 -16.18 -6.50 11.82
CA GLY A 111 -17.60 -6.75 11.57
C GLY A 111 -18.14 -5.90 10.42
N LYS A 112 -19.39 -6.16 10.06
CA LYS A 112 -19.98 -5.59 8.84
C LYS A 112 -20.19 -4.08 8.94
N ASP A 113 -20.63 -3.60 10.09
CA ASP A 113 -21.00 -2.19 10.29
C ASP A 113 -19.78 -1.27 10.27
N GLU A 114 -18.70 -1.62 10.98
CA GLU A 114 -17.49 -0.80 10.95
C GLU A 114 -16.80 -0.84 9.58
N ILE A 115 -16.89 -1.97 8.86
CA ILE A 115 -16.42 -2.06 7.46
C ILE A 115 -17.26 -1.14 6.58
N ALA A 116 -18.59 -1.16 6.70
CA ALA A 116 -19.47 -0.28 5.92
C ALA A 116 -19.17 1.21 6.21
N THR A 117 -19.01 1.57 7.49
CA THR A 117 -18.59 2.92 7.89
C THR A 117 -17.24 3.29 7.30
N ALA A 118 -16.26 2.37 7.29
CA ALA A 118 -14.96 2.64 6.68
C ALA A 118 -15.05 2.81 5.15
N MET A 119 -15.91 2.06 4.47
CA MET A 119 -16.15 2.20 3.04
C MET A 119 -16.82 3.54 2.69
N ASP A 120 -17.73 4.03 3.54
CA ASP A 120 -18.37 5.33 3.39
C ASP A 120 -17.43 6.50 3.72
N GLU A 121 -16.66 6.38 4.80
CA GLU A 121 -15.91 7.50 5.34
C GLU A 121 -14.48 7.62 4.79
N CYS A 122 -13.77 6.51 4.58
CA CYS A 122 -12.39 6.57 4.12
C CYS A 122 -12.33 7.07 2.66
N ASP A 123 -11.24 7.77 2.35
CA ASP A 123 -10.99 8.42 1.06
C ASP A 123 -10.18 7.53 0.12
N PHE A 124 -9.43 6.59 0.68
CA PHE A 124 -8.48 5.77 -0.03
C PHE A 124 -8.33 4.40 0.64
N LEU A 125 -8.28 3.34 -0.16
CA LEU A 125 -7.88 2.01 0.31
C LEU A 125 -6.41 1.75 -0.02
N LEU A 126 -5.63 1.39 0.99
CA LEU A 126 -4.28 0.90 0.81
C LEU A 126 -4.28 -0.61 1.06
N HIS A 127 -4.00 -1.40 0.02
CA HIS A 127 -3.68 -2.82 0.19
C HIS A 127 -2.23 -2.95 0.66
N GLY A 128 -2.03 -3.58 1.82
CA GLY A 128 -0.74 -3.70 2.48
C GLY A 128 0.20 -4.75 1.85
N SER A 129 1.46 -4.72 2.29
CA SER A 129 2.51 -5.66 1.85
C SER A 129 2.10 -7.12 2.09
N GLY A 130 2.39 -8.02 1.16
CA GLY A 130 1.94 -9.41 1.27
C GLY A 130 2.29 -10.35 0.11
N PRO A 131 2.07 -11.66 0.29
CA PRO A 131 2.23 -12.66 -0.76
C PRO A 131 0.99 -12.69 -1.65
N SER A 132 0.95 -11.83 -2.68
CA SER A 132 -0.15 -11.57 -3.62
C SER A 132 -1.06 -10.41 -3.22
N LEU A 133 -2.01 -10.09 -4.09
CA LEU A 133 -3.18 -9.26 -3.78
C LEU A 133 -4.16 -10.07 -2.91
N VAL A 134 -3.75 -10.44 -1.68
CA VAL A 134 -4.46 -11.41 -0.81
C VAL A 134 -5.95 -11.08 -0.64
N ALA A 135 -6.27 -9.79 -0.53
CA ALA A 135 -7.63 -9.30 -0.36
C ALA A 135 -8.25 -8.78 -1.68
N ALA A 136 -7.95 -9.42 -2.83
CA ALA A 136 -8.44 -8.99 -4.14
C ALA A 136 -9.97 -8.82 -4.18
N LYS A 137 -10.72 -9.66 -3.45
CA LYS A 137 -12.18 -9.54 -3.33
C LYS A 137 -12.60 -8.25 -2.60
N ASP A 138 -11.91 -7.90 -1.53
CA ASP A 138 -12.18 -6.67 -0.77
C ASP A 138 -11.78 -5.42 -1.56
N VAL A 139 -10.70 -5.49 -2.34
CA VAL A 139 -10.26 -4.40 -3.23
C VAL A 139 -11.25 -4.22 -4.39
N ALA A 140 -11.71 -5.31 -5.01
CA ALA A 140 -12.77 -5.26 -6.01
C ALA A 140 -14.06 -4.66 -5.41
N ARG A 141 -14.44 -5.11 -4.22
CA ARG A 141 -15.60 -4.57 -3.50
C ARG A 141 -15.45 -3.06 -3.24
N TRP A 142 -14.29 -2.60 -2.80
CA TRP A 142 -14.01 -1.17 -2.63
C TRP A 142 -14.16 -0.40 -3.93
N ARG A 143 -13.54 -0.87 -5.02
CA ARG A 143 -13.64 -0.26 -6.35
C ARG A 143 -15.10 -0.17 -6.80
N ASP A 144 -15.84 -1.26 -6.70
CA ASP A 144 -17.18 -1.41 -7.27
C ASP A 144 -18.25 -0.69 -6.44
N GLU A 145 -18.18 -0.74 -5.10
CA GLU A 145 -19.18 -0.12 -4.22
C GLU A 145 -18.91 1.38 -3.97
N THR A 146 -17.64 1.80 -3.92
CA THR A 146 -17.30 3.17 -3.52
C THR A 146 -16.86 4.06 -4.68
N GLY A 147 -16.28 3.50 -5.74
CA GLY A 147 -15.63 4.25 -6.81
C GLY A 147 -14.40 5.06 -6.36
N LYS A 148 -13.96 4.93 -5.10
CA LYS A 148 -12.86 5.69 -4.52
C LYS A 148 -11.51 5.08 -4.90
N PRO A 149 -10.44 5.89 -4.96
CA PRO A 149 -9.12 5.41 -5.33
C PRO A 149 -8.54 4.40 -4.34
N TYR A 150 -7.65 3.55 -4.84
CA TYR A 150 -6.85 2.64 -4.03
C TYR A 150 -5.45 2.45 -4.62
N GLY A 151 -4.57 1.87 -3.82
CA GLY A 151 -3.20 1.54 -4.19
C GLY A 151 -2.75 0.24 -3.54
N VAL A 152 -1.72 -0.38 -4.13
CA VAL A 152 -1.17 -1.66 -3.69
C VAL A 152 0.29 -1.48 -3.34
N PHE A 153 0.67 -1.82 -2.11
CA PHE A 153 2.01 -1.58 -1.60
C PHE A 153 2.72 -2.88 -1.24
N GLY A 154 3.88 -3.14 -1.86
CA GLY A 154 4.83 -4.14 -1.38
C GLY A 154 4.37 -5.59 -1.57
N ILE A 155 3.74 -5.92 -2.70
CA ILE A 155 3.31 -7.31 -2.96
C ILE A 155 4.31 -8.08 -3.82
N THR A 156 4.31 -9.40 -3.69
CA THR A 156 4.85 -10.34 -4.68
C THR A 156 3.68 -11.02 -5.39
N VAL A 157 3.81 -11.42 -6.65
CA VAL A 157 2.76 -12.16 -7.38
C VAL A 157 3.37 -13.35 -8.11
N ALA A 158 2.77 -14.53 -7.93
CA ALA A 158 3.18 -15.74 -8.64
C ALA A 158 2.43 -15.93 -9.97
N ALA A 159 1.21 -15.40 -10.06
CA ALA A 159 0.38 -15.44 -11.25
C ALA A 159 -0.51 -14.19 -11.30
N ILE A 160 -0.94 -13.83 -12.51
CA ILE A 160 -1.84 -12.71 -12.76
C ILE A 160 -2.98 -13.23 -13.63
N ASP A 161 -4.12 -13.48 -12.99
CA ASP A 161 -5.38 -13.73 -13.68
C ASP A 161 -6.04 -12.42 -14.14
N ASP A 162 -7.18 -12.54 -14.84
CA ASP A 162 -7.88 -11.39 -15.38
C ASP A 162 -8.39 -10.43 -14.30
N GLN A 163 -8.80 -10.95 -13.13
CA GLN A 163 -9.29 -10.13 -12.02
C GLN A 163 -8.14 -9.32 -11.41
N VAL A 164 -7.03 -9.99 -11.09
CA VAL A 164 -5.83 -9.33 -10.55
C VAL A 164 -5.29 -8.33 -11.57
N ARG A 165 -5.21 -8.68 -12.87
CA ARG A 165 -4.78 -7.74 -13.92
C ARG A 165 -5.66 -6.49 -13.93
N SER A 166 -6.99 -6.66 -13.87
CA SER A 166 -7.95 -5.56 -13.84
C SER A 166 -7.74 -4.66 -12.63
N LEU A 167 -7.65 -5.23 -11.43
CA LEU A 167 -7.46 -4.46 -10.19
C LEU A 167 -6.11 -3.75 -10.15
N LEU A 168 -5.03 -4.43 -10.55
CA LEU A 168 -3.72 -3.80 -10.59
C LEU A 168 -3.67 -2.66 -11.62
N SER A 169 -4.34 -2.80 -12.76
CA SER A 169 -4.37 -1.76 -13.80
C SER A 169 -5.14 -0.51 -13.37
N ASP A 170 -6.21 -0.68 -12.61
CA ASP A 170 -7.07 0.40 -12.15
C ASP A 170 -6.52 1.13 -10.90
N ALA A 171 -5.63 0.48 -10.14
CA ALA A 171 -4.96 1.07 -8.98
C ALA A 171 -4.19 2.36 -9.34
N ARG A 172 -4.12 3.31 -8.39
CA ARG A 172 -3.34 4.56 -8.54
C ARG A 172 -1.84 4.32 -8.51
N PHE A 173 -1.42 3.28 -7.81
CA PHE A 173 -0.06 2.78 -7.83
C PHE A 173 -0.03 1.30 -7.45
N VAL A 174 0.98 0.59 -7.95
CA VAL A 174 1.32 -0.77 -7.55
C VAL A 174 2.83 -0.85 -7.34
N TYR A 175 3.23 -1.15 -6.10
CA TYR A 175 4.62 -1.42 -5.76
C TYR A 175 4.84 -2.92 -5.55
N PHE A 176 5.79 -3.49 -6.28
CA PHE A 176 6.20 -4.88 -6.13
C PHE A 176 7.48 -4.98 -5.30
N ARG A 177 7.52 -5.95 -4.38
CA ARG A 177 8.68 -6.15 -3.48
C ARG A 177 9.83 -6.95 -4.08
N ASP A 178 9.65 -7.46 -5.30
CA ASP A 178 10.67 -8.17 -6.05
C ASP A 178 10.55 -7.88 -7.55
N SER A 179 11.68 -8.01 -8.27
CA SER A 179 11.76 -7.65 -9.69
C SER A 179 11.03 -8.64 -10.62
N VAL A 180 10.87 -9.89 -10.19
CA VAL A 180 10.19 -10.93 -10.98
C VAL A 180 8.70 -10.61 -11.05
N SER A 181 8.09 -10.22 -9.93
CA SER A 181 6.70 -9.79 -9.84
C SER A 181 6.41 -8.55 -10.70
N LEU A 182 7.31 -7.55 -10.66
CA LEU A 182 7.17 -6.36 -11.52
C LEU A 182 7.24 -6.72 -13.01
N GLN A 183 8.16 -7.61 -13.39
CA GLN A 183 8.28 -8.07 -14.78
C GLN A 183 7.07 -8.88 -15.21
N LEU A 184 6.58 -9.77 -14.34
CA LEU A 184 5.37 -10.54 -14.57
C LEU A 184 4.19 -9.61 -14.83
N ALA A 185 3.93 -8.63 -13.97
CA ALA A 185 2.88 -7.62 -14.15
C ALA A 185 2.95 -6.89 -15.49
N LYS A 186 4.14 -6.46 -15.90
CA LYS A 186 4.34 -5.83 -17.21
C LYS A 186 4.02 -6.78 -18.36
N SER A 187 4.55 -8.00 -18.32
CA SER A 187 4.34 -9.01 -19.36
C SER A 187 2.89 -9.49 -19.46
N SER A 188 2.16 -9.46 -18.33
CA SER A 188 0.73 -9.78 -18.26
C SER A 188 -0.17 -8.61 -18.67
N GLY A 189 0.37 -7.46 -19.08
CA GLY A 189 -0.40 -6.33 -19.59
C GLY A 189 -1.05 -5.45 -18.52
N VAL A 190 -0.50 -5.39 -17.30
CA VAL A 190 -0.95 -4.44 -16.28
C VAL A 190 -0.59 -3.01 -16.71
N THR A 191 -1.58 -2.10 -16.68
CA THR A 191 -1.46 -0.72 -17.21
C THR A 191 -1.47 0.38 -16.14
N CYS A 192 -1.21 0.02 -14.88
CA CYS A 192 -1.19 0.96 -13.76
C CYS A 192 -0.28 2.18 -14.06
N PRO A 193 -0.73 3.42 -13.82
CA PRO A 193 0.05 4.62 -14.10
C PRO A 193 1.36 4.69 -13.31
N VAL A 194 1.39 4.14 -12.10
CA VAL A 194 2.60 4.07 -11.26
C VAL A 194 2.84 2.61 -10.89
N MET A 195 3.73 1.96 -11.63
CA MET A 195 4.07 0.55 -11.43
C MET A 195 5.59 0.37 -11.28
N ALA A 196 6.06 0.09 -10.06
CA ALA A 196 7.48 0.14 -9.74
C ALA A 196 7.91 -0.86 -8.64
N MET A 197 9.22 -0.92 -8.41
CA MET A 197 9.78 -1.61 -7.24
C MET A 197 9.51 -0.81 -5.97
N GLY A 198 9.15 -1.49 -4.89
CA GLY A 198 9.10 -0.96 -3.54
C GLY A 198 9.69 -1.95 -2.54
N PRO A 199 10.05 -1.52 -1.32
CA PRO A 199 10.45 -2.43 -0.26
C PRO A 199 9.24 -3.20 0.23
N ASP A 200 9.53 -4.35 0.82
CA ASP A 200 8.58 -5.04 1.70
C ASP A 200 8.23 -4.14 2.90
N GLY A 201 6.96 -4.15 3.31
CA GLY A 201 6.51 -3.42 4.50
C GLY A 201 7.30 -3.76 5.77
N ALA A 202 7.75 -5.01 5.90
CA ALA A 202 8.53 -5.49 7.04
C ALA A 202 9.85 -4.73 7.26
N PHE A 203 10.45 -4.12 6.23
CA PHE A 203 11.70 -3.36 6.38
C PHE A 203 11.55 -2.10 7.23
N ALA A 204 10.34 -1.63 7.47
CA ALA A 204 10.06 -0.43 8.26
C ALA A 204 9.56 -0.73 9.68
N VAL A 205 9.55 -2.00 10.09
CA VAL A 205 9.13 -2.39 11.44
C VAL A 205 10.02 -1.75 12.49
N ASP A 206 9.38 -1.12 13.47
CA ASP A 206 10.05 -0.47 14.61
C ASP A 206 9.48 -0.91 15.97
N LEU A 207 8.95 -2.13 16.02
CA LEU A 207 8.48 -2.76 17.25
C LEU A 207 9.64 -2.88 18.25
N ARG A 208 9.37 -2.56 19.52
CA ARG A 208 10.32 -2.58 20.63
C ARG A 208 9.83 -3.49 21.73
#